data_AF-A0A225UWG8-F1
#
_entry.id   AF-A0A225UWG8-F1
#
_cell.length_a   1.000
_cell.length_b   1.000
_cell.length_c   1.000
_cell.angle_alpha   90.00
_cell.angle_beta   90.00
_cell.angle_gamma   90.00
#
_symmetry.space_group_name_H-M   'P 1'
#
loop_
_entity.id
_entity.type
_entity.pdbx_description
1 polymer ?
#
loop_
_entity_poly.entity_id
_entity_poly.type
_entity_poly.pdbx_seq_one_letter_code
_entity_poly.pdbx_strand_id
1 'polypeptide(L)'
;MAQGYLTTAGFEALQCEACIFVRSMDIKTHIVAIYVDDLVLITKTKGEFAEMKAGIQKVFRAKDMEPVSYIVGIKVVHDRAQRKLWINQQLSADNIVNRFNMQHAFATKEPSIPRKKLRKVNGADANGDIMSDMATKPF
;
A
#
# COMPACT_ATOMS: atom_id res chain seq x y z
N MET A 1 21.38 -14.61 3.52
CA MET A 1 22.40 -13.94 4.35
C MET A 1 21.77 -13.00 5.39
N ALA A 2 20.90 -12.05 5.01
CA ALA A 2 20.25 -11.13 5.95
C ALA A 2 19.41 -11.81 7.04
N GLN A 3 18.51 -12.72 6.66
CA GLN A 3 17.67 -13.48 7.59
C GLN A 3 18.49 -14.21 8.67
N GLY A 4 19.55 -14.92 8.28
CA GLY A 4 20.40 -15.65 9.23
C GLY A 4 21.03 -14.74 10.27
N TYR A 5 21.57 -13.59 9.85
CA TYR A 5 22.08 -12.58 10.78
C TYR A 5 20.98 -12.05 11.70
N LEU A 6 19.81 -11.69 11.17
CA LEU A 6 18.71 -11.15 11.97
C LEU A 6 18.25 -12.14 13.05
N THR A 7 18.15 -13.42 12.71
CA THR A 7 17.84 -14.48 13.69
C THR A 7 18.91 -14.56 14.78
N THR A 8 20.20 -14.56 14.43
CA THR A 8 21.28 -14.52 15.43
C THR A 8 21.28 -13.24 16.27
N ALA A 9 20.87 -12.12 15.69
CA ALA A 9 20.72 -10.84 16.38
C ALA A 9 19.44 -10.78 17.26
N GLY A 10 18.69 -11.87 17.37
CA GLY A 10 17.50 -12.00 18.23
C GLY A 10 16.22 -11.45 17.61
N PHE A 11 16.17 -11.30 16.28
CA PHE A 11 14.91 -11.01 15.58
C PHE A 11 14.21 -12.29 15.16
N GLU A 12 12.89 -12.26 15.24
CA GLU A 12 12.02 -13.36 14.81
C GLU A 12 11.19 -12.91 13.61
N ALA A 13 11.09 -13.76 12.59
CA ALA A 13 10.20 -13.49 11.46
C ALA A 13 8.74 -13.58 11.91
N LEU A 14 7.89 -12.67 11.44
CA LEU A 14 6.46 -12.75 11.68
C LEU A 14 5.88 -13.99 10.99
N GLN A 15 4.98 -14.69 11.70
CA GLN A 15 4.34 -15.88 11.18
C GLN A 15 3.47 -15.60 9.95
N CYS A 16 2.84 -14.42 9.90
CA CYS A 16 2.02 -14.00 8.76
C CYS A 16 2.83 -13.39 7.61
N GLU A 17 4.03 -12.88 7.86
CA GLU A 17 4.84 -12.15 6.89
C GLU A 17 6.33 -12.44 7.10
N ALA A 18 6.87 -13.42 6.38
CA ALA A 18 8.24 -13.89 6.54
C ALA A 18 9.32 -12.85 6.21
N CYS A 19 8.95 -11.77 5.53
CA CYS A 19 9.84 -10.64 5.21
C CYS A 19 9.93 -9.59 6.32
N ILE A 20 9.12 -9.71 7.38
CA ILE A 20 9.11 -8.80 8.52
C ILE A 20 9.72 -9.51 9.73
N PHE A 21 10.76 -8.89 10.29
CA PHE A 21 11.50 -9.38 11.45
C PHE A 21 11.26 -8.44 12.63
N VAL A 22 10.87 -8.99 13.76
CA VAL A 22 10.56 -8.23 14.98
C VAL A 22 11.46 -8.69 16.12
N ARG A 23 11.98 -7.73 16.88
CA ARG A 23 12.73 -7.98 18.11
C ARG A 23 12.18 -7.10 19.22
N SER A 24 11.62 -7.75 20.23
CA SER A 24 11.07 -7.09 21.41
C SER A 24 12.06 -7.19 22.57
N MET A 25 12.42 -6.06 23.16
CA MET A 25 13.23 -5.98 24.38
C MET A 25 12.52 -5.06 25.37
N ASP A 26 11.79 -5.65 26.32
CA ASP A 26 10.93 -4.93 27.27
C ASP A 26 9.97 -3.95 26.56
N ILE A 27 10.20 -2.64 26.73
CA ILE A 27 9.41 -1.55 26.14
C ILE A 27 9.88 -1.13 24.74
N LYS A 28 10.97 -1.74 24.23
CA LYS A 28 11.57 -1.43 22.94
C LYS A 28 11.12 -2.43 21.89
N THR A 29 10.60 -1.93 20.78
CA THR A 29 10.25 -2.74 19.63
C THR A 29 11.08 -2.30 18.44
N HIS A 30 11.76 -3.27 17.85
CA HIS A 30 12.63 -3.11 16.71
C HIS A 30 12.04 -3.93 15.56
N ILE A 31 11.79 -3.31 14.41
CA ILE A 31 11.25 -4.00 13.24
C ILE A 31 12.20 -3.78 12.07
N VAL A 32 12.50 -4.87 11.35
CA VAL A 32 13.22 -4.85 10.08
C VAL A 32 12.33 -5.49 9.03
N ALA A 33 11.95 -4.74 8.01
CA ALA A 33 11.28 -5.30 6.83
C ALA A 33 12.31 -5.43 5.71
N ILE A 34 12.36 -6.60 5.08
CA ILE A 34 13.27 -6.93 3.98
C ILE A 34 12.48 -6.95 2.68
N TYR A 35 12.96 -6.23 1.66
CA TYR A 35 12.42 -6.34 0.31
C TYR A 35 13.55 -6.32 -0.72
N VAL A 36 13.79 -7.48 -1.36
CA VAL A 36 14.87 -7.67 -2.35
C VAL A 36 16.21 -7.17 -1.79
N ASP A 37 16.67 -6.00 -2.23
CA ASP A 37 17.95 -5.39 -1.82
C ASP A 37 17.81 -4.36 -0.69
N ASP A 38 16.58 -3.96 -0.36
CA ASP A 38 16.28 -2.91 0.61
C ASP A 38 15.95 -3.46 2.00
N LEU A 39 16.41 -2.72 3.02
CA LEU A 39 16.09 -2.95 4.42
C LEU A 39 15.41 -1.71 4.99
N VAL A 40 14.18 -1.88 5.47
CA VAL A 40 13.44 -0.83 6.18
C VAL A 40 13.58 -1.07 7.67
N LEU A 41 14.19 -0.10 8.36
CA LEU A 41 14.43 -0.15 9.80
C LEU A 41 13.42 0.74 10.52
N ILE A 42 12.73 0.18 11.51
CA ILE A 42 11.71 0.88 12.28
C ILE A 42 12.02 0.70 13.77
N THR A 43 12.16 1.83 14.46
CA THR A 43 12.42 1.91 15.90
C THR A 43 11.61 3.05 16.51
N LYS A 44 11.52 3.07 17.85
CA LYS A 44 10.79 4.11 18.58
C LYS A 44 11.61 5.40 18.69
N THR A 45 12.93 5.28 18.88
CA THR A 45 13.82 6.42 19.08
C THR A 45 14.95 6.49 18.06
N LYS A 46 15.51 7.69 17.86
CA LYS A 46 16.67 7.90 16.98
C LYS A 46 17.93 7.18 17.47
N GLY A 47 18.10 7.04 18.79
CA GLY A 47 19.23 6.30 19.38
C GLY A 47 19.18 4.81 19.01
N GLU A 48 18.01 4.19 19.24
CA GLU A 48 17.75 2.79 18.83
C GLU A 48 17.94 2.59 17.33
N PHE A 49 17.50 3.55 16.50
CA PHE A 49 17.70 3.50 15.05
C PHE A 49 19.20 3.47 14.70
N ALA A 50 19.99 4.37 15.30
CA ALA A 50 21.42 4.47 15.03
C ALA A 50 22.17 3.21 15.46
N GLU A 51 21.84 2.64 16.61
CA GLU A 51 22.42 1.37 17.10
C GLU A 51 22.09 0.21 16.16
N MET A 52 20.81 0.05 15.81
CA MET A 52 20.35 -1.00 14.88
C MET A 52 21.05 -0.88 13.52
N LYS A 53 21.07 0.33 12.96
CA LYS A 53 21.71 0.62 11.68
C LYS A 53 23.20 0.32 11.70
N ALA A 54 23.91 0.74 12.75
CA ALA A 54 25.33 0.43 12.91
C ALA A 54 25.58 -1.08 13.00
N GLY A 55 24.70 -1.84 13.66
CA GLY A 55 24.76 -3.29 13.69
C GLY A 55 24.67 -3.92 12.29
N ILE A 56 23.70 -3.46 11.50
CA ILE A 56 23.49 -3.94 10.12
C ILE A 56 24.68 -3.57 9.22
N GLN A 57 25.17 -2.33 9.28
CA GLN A 57 26.28 -1.85 8.45
C GLN A 57 27.62 -2.53 8.75
N LYS A 58 27.79 -3.13 9.94
CA LYS A 58 28.97 -3.93 10.27
C LYS A 58 29.02 -5.27 9.53
N VAL A 59 27.85 -5.84 9.21
CA VAL A 59 27.74 -7.17 8.61
C VAL A 59 27.45 -7.08 7.12
N PHE A 60 26.67 -6.08 6.71
CA PHE A 60 26.27 -5.88 5.34
C PHE A 60 26.86 -4.58 4.81
N ARG A 61 27.33 -4.61 3.56
CA ARG A 61 27.70 -3.41 2.81
C ARG A 61 26.42 -2.67 2.38
N ALA A 62 25.74 -2.05 3.35
CA ALA A 62 24.48 -1.37 3.16
C ALA A 62 24.70 0.13 2.94
N LYS A 63 24.13 0.65 1.86
CA LYS A 63 24.05 2.10 1.64
C LYS A 63 22.96 2.67 2.54
N ASP A 64 23.30 3.73 3.25
CA ASP A 64 22.30 4.50 3.97
C ASP A 64 21.42 5.28 2.99
N MET A 65 20.12 5.11 3.12
CA MET A 65 19.13 5.85 2.35
C MET A 65 18.53 6.95 3.22
N GLU A 66 18.01 7.99 2.57
CA GLU A 66 17.22 9.01 3.25
C GLU A 66 16.00 8.40 3.95
N PRO A 67 15.32 9.17 4.84
CA PRO A 67 14.08 8.70 5.44
C PRO A 67 13.12 8.13 4.41
N VAL A 68 12.53 6.98 4.74
CA VAL A 68 11.67 6.22 3.82
C VAL A 68 10.54 7.10 3.28
N SER A 69 10.56 7.31 1.96
CA SER A 69 9.50 8.00 1.22
C SER A 69 8.60 7.02 0.46
N TYR A 70 9.11 5.82 0.14
CA TYR A 70 8.37 4.76 -0.54
C TYR A 70 8.75 3.37 -0.01
N ILE A 71 7.76 2.50 0.14
CA ILE A 71 7.92 1.07 0.44
C ILE A 71 7.09 0.31 -0.59
N VAL A 72 7.72 -0.37 -1.56
CA VAL A 72 7.03 -1.21 -2.56
C VAL A 72 5.81 -0.48 -3.21
N GLY A 73 6.04 0.75 -3.70
CA GLY A 73 4.98 1.55 -4.33
C GLY A 73 3.98 2.22 -3.37
N ILE A 74 4.10 1.99 -2.06
CA ILE A 74 3.38 2.74 -1.03
C ILE A 74 4.18 3.99 -0.69
N LYS A 75 3.61 5.16 -0.93
CA LYS A 75 4.17 6.44 -0.48
C LYS A 75 4.00 6.57 1.03
N VAL A 76 5.09 6.87 1.71
CA VAL A 76 5.13 7.15 3.14
C VAL A 76 5.36 8.64 3.34
N VAL A 77 4.50 9.29 4.11
CA VAL A 77 4.60 10.70 4.46
C VAL A 77 4.66 10.82 5.97
N HIS A 78 5.75 11.42 6.47
CA HIS A 78 5.96 11.67 7.89
C HIS A 78 5.82 13.15 8.20
N ASP A 79 4.91 13.49 9.11
CA ASP A 79 4.96 14.76 9.84
C ASP A 79 5.48 14.46 11.24
N ARG A 80 6.79 14.66 11.42
CA ARG A 80 7.46 14.40 12.69
C ARG A 80 7.09 15.42 13.77
N ALA A 81 6.74 16.66 13.39
CA ALA A 81 6.36 17.71 14.33
C ALA A 81 5.01 17.37 14.98
N GLN A 82 4.05 16.91 14.19
CA GLN A 82 2.73 16.49 14.67
C GLN A 82 2.66 15.01 15.07
N ARG A 83 3.75 14.26 14.90
CA ARG A 83 3.83 12.80 15.12
C ARG A 83 2.78 12.02 14.32
N LYS A 84 2.57 12.41 13.06
CA LYS A 84 1.64 11.77 12.14
C LYS A 84 2.38 11.01 11.04
N LEU A 85 1.78 9.92 10.61
CA LEU A 85 2.22 9.06 9.52
C LEU A 85 1.04 8.86 8.58
N TRP A 86 1.25 9.10 7.28
CA TRP A 86 0.29 8.72 6.25
C TRP A 86 0.96 7.77 5.27
N ILE A 87 0.19 6.79 4.84
CA ILE A 87 0.55 5.88 3.77
C ILE A 87 -0.51 5.99 2.67
N ASN A 88 -0.09 6.05 1.42
CA ASN A 88 -1.01 6.06 0.28
C ASN A 88 -0.37 5.40 -0.95
N GLN A 89 -1.20 4.96 -1.88
CA GLN A 89 -0.77 4.38 -3.16
C GLN A 89 -1.31 5.20 -4.33
N GLN A 90 -1.39 6.53 -4.19
CA GLN A 90 -1.98 7.40 -5.20
C GLN A 90 -1.31 7.22 -6.57
N LEU A 91 0.02 7.14 -6.60
CA LEU A 91 0.78 6.89 -7.83
C LEU A 91 0.36 5.59 -8.54
N SER A 92 0.12 4.52 -7.78
CA SER A 92 -0.33 3.26 -8.34
C SER A 92 -1.74 3.38 -8.93
N ALA A 93 -2.65 4.05 -8.23
CA ALA A 93 -4.00 4.31 -8.74
C ALA A 93 -3.95 5.14 -10.03
N ASP A 94 -3.17 6.22 -10.04
CA ASP A 94 -2.98 7.09 -11.20
C ASP A 94 -2.39 6.30 -12.39
N ASN A 95 -1.41 5.44 -12.13
CA ASN A 95 -0.81 4.59 -13.16
C ASN A 95 -1.83 3.60 -13.76
N ILE A 96 -2.72 3.03 -12.96
CA ILE A 96 -3.80 2.15 -13.45
C ILE A 96 -4.77 2.95 -14.32
N VAL A 97 -5.25 4.09 -13.84
CA VAL A 97 -6.16 4.96 -14.58
C VAL A 97 -5.56 5.38 -15.91
N ASN A 98 -4.27 5.75 -15.93
CA ASN A 98 -3.56 6.13 -17.13
C ASN A 98 -3.36 4.95 -18.10
N ARG A 99 -2.96 3.79 -17.58
CA ARG A 99 -2.72 2.58 -18.39
C ARG A 99 -3.96 2.13 -19.17
N PHE A 100 -5.14 2.30 -18.59
CA PHE A 100 -6.41 1.92 -19.22
C PHE A 100 -7.12 3.10 -19.90
N ASN A 101 -6.48 4.27 -20.01
CA ASN A 101 -7.03 5.49 -20.61
C ASN A 101 -8.38 5.91 -20.00
N MET A 102 -8.48 5.81 -18.67
CA MET A 102 -9.69 6.05 -17.88
C MET A 102 -9.67 7.40 -17.15
N GLN A 103 -8.78 8.34 -17.53
CA GLN A 103 -8.65 9.64 -16.85
C GLN A 103 -9.95 10.46 -16.89
N HIS A 104 -10.81 10.18 -17.87
CA HIS A 104 -12.11 10.85 -18.06
C HIS A 104 -13.29 9.89 -17.88
N ALA A 105 -13.07 8.71 -17.28
CA ALA A 105 -14.15 7.78 -16.99
C ALA A 105 -15.10 8.34 -15.93
N PHE A 106 -16.41 8.15 -16.11
CA PHE A 106 -17.40 8.53 -15.12
C PHE A 106 -17.27 7.65 -13.87
N ALA A 107 -17.35 8.28 -12.70
CA ALA A 107 -17.39 7.55 -11.43
C ALA A 107 -18.65 6.67 -11.36
N THR A 108 -18.47 5.40 -11.04
CA THR A 108 -19.57 4.46 -10.78
C THR A 108 -19.48 3.99 -9.33
N LYS A 109 -20.64 3.85 -8.67
CA LYS A 109 -20.71 3.27 -7.31
C LYS A 109 -20.57 1.74 -7.34
N GLU A 110 -20.79 1.14 -8.50
CA GLU A 110 -20.83 -0.31 -8.71
C GLU A 110 -19.69 -0.71 -9.66
N PRO A 111 -18.78 -1.62 -9.26
CA PRO A 111 -17.66 -2.07 -10.11
C PRO A 111 -18.11 -2.73 -11.41
N SER A 112 -19.32 -3.30 -11.43
CA SER A 112 -20.03 -3.76 -12.65
C SER A 112 -21.46 -4.19 -12.29
N ILE A 113 -22.45 -3.97 -13.16
CA ILE A 113 -23.54 -4.95 -13.30
C ILE A 113 -23.14 -5.90 -14.43
N PRO A 114 -22.79 -7.17 -14.14
CA PRO A 114 -22.43 -8.13 -15.17
C PRO A 114 -23.61 -8.34 -16.14
N ARG A 115 -23.31 -8.34 -17.46
CA ARG A 115 -24.23 -8.69 -18.57
C ARG A 115 -25.28 -7.67 -19.04
N LYS A 116 -25.22 -6.39 -18.66
CA LYS A 116 -26.07 -5.40 -19.35
C LYS A 116 -25.43 -5.01 -20.70
N LYS A 117 -25.75 -5.76 -21.77
CA LYS A 117 -25.46 -5.33 -23.14
C LYS A 117 -26.30 -4.08 -23.41
N LEU A 118 -25.65 -2.92 -23.46
CA LEU A 118 -26.29 -1.68 -23.88
C LEU A 118 -26.63 -1.80 -25.37
N ARG A 119 -27.93 -1.90 -25.68
CA ARG A 119 -28.43 -1.89 -27.05
C ARG A 119 -28.82 -0.45 -27.40
N LYS A 120 -28.52 -0.03 -28.63
CA LYS A 120 -29.03 1.22 -29.20
C LYS A 120 -30.55 1.10 -29.35
N VAL A 121 -31.30 1.99 -28.70
CA VAL A 121 -32.75 2.10 -28.91
C VAL A 121 -32.94 2.66 -30.32
N ASN A 122 -33.62 1.91 -31.19
CA ASN A 122 -34.03 2.42 -32.49
C ASN A 122 -35.39 3.10 -32.32
N GLY A 123 -35.64 4.18 -33.06
CA GLY A 123 -36.77 5.10 -32.87
C GLY A 123 -38.19 4.53 -33.04
N ALA A 124 -38.35 3.22 -33.21
CA ALA A 124 -39.65 2.54 -33.25
C ALA A 124 -40.13 2.07 -31.86
N ASP A 125 -39.25 2.03 -30.85
CA ASP A 125 -39.56 1.51 -29.51
C ASP A 125 -40.08 2.62 -28.56
N ALA A 126 -40.41 3.79 -29.08
CA ALA A 126 -40.75 4.99 -28.32
C ALA A 126 -42.26 5.14 -27.98
N ASN A 127 -43.04 4.07 -28.01
CA ASN A 127 -44.46 4.15 -27.65
C ASN A 127 -44.70 3.65 -26.22
N GLY A 128 -44.99 4.63 -25.35
CA GLY A 128 -45.87 4.49 -24.17
C GLY A 128 -45.31 3.80 -22.93
N ASP A 129 -44.61 2.68 -23.08
CA ASP A 129 -44.51 1.71 -21.98
C ASP A 129 -43.25 1.82 -21.14
N ILE A 130 -42.25 2.60 -21.58
CA ILE A 130 -40.97 2.74 -20.86
C ILE A 130 -41.01 3.80 -19.74
N MET A 131 -41.90 4.79 -19.81
CA MET A 131 -42.05 5.81 -18.76
C MET A 131 -42.93 5.35 -17.59
N SER A 132 -43.95 4.52 -17.85
CA SER A 132 -44.82 3.94 -16.81
C SER A 132 -44.07 2.94 -15.93
N ASP A 133 -43.11 2.21 -16.51
CA ASP A 133 -42.32 1.18 -15.82
C ASP A 133 -41.13 1.75 -15.01
N MET A 134 -40.76 3.02 -15.25
CA MET A 134 -39.76 3.76 -14.46
C MET A 134 -40.36 4.51 -13.26
N ALA A 135 -41.68 4.74 -13.25
CA ALA A 135 -42.36 5.43 -12.16
C ALA A 135 -42.66 4.53 -10.93
N THR A 136 -42.52 3.20 -11.08
CA THR A 136 -43.00 2.21 -10.11
C THR A 136 -41.91 1.47 -9.33
N LYS A 137 -40.62 1.70 -9.61
CA LYS A 137 -39.52 1.04 -8.89
C LYS A 137 -38.77 2.04 -8.00
N PRO A 138 -38.66 1.77 -6.69
CA PRO A 138 -37.88 2.63 -5.81
C PRO A 138 -36.39 2.36 -6.03
N PHE A 139 -35.68 3.45 -6.36
CA PHE A 139 -34.23 3.64 -6.57
C PHE A 139 -33.59 2.93 -7.78
#